data_AF-A0A939XWL7-F1
#
_entry.id   AF-A0A939XWL7-F1
#
_cell.length_a   1.000
_cell.length_b   1.000
_cell.length_c   1.000
_cell.angle_alpha   90.00
_cell.angle_beta   90.00
_cell.angle_gamma   90.00
#
_symmetry.space_group_name_H-M   'P 1'
#
loop_
_entity.id
_entity.type
_entity.pdbx_description
1 polymer ?
#
loop_
_entity_poly.entity_id
_entity_poly.type
_entity_poly.pdbx_seq_one_letter_code
_entity_poly.pdbx_strand_id
1 'polypeptide(L)'
;MKGKIAASGSVMSLIDGIGESKTIPCAFCFSHLFLNCESLTQAPELTATKLAEFCYQDMFDYCTSLTQAPELPATELDEWCYTRMFANCTSLTQGPTELPATKLAKKCYEYMFHLCTSLNQAPALPATELADNCYSGMFDQCTSLTQAPKLPAMELAYECYYFMFSGCTSLTQAPALPATKLANSCYNGMFEDCTSLTQAPELPAMELIDFCYFCMFKGCISLSKAPTLPATKLTFGCYEEMFEGCTSLTQAPELPATELVAYCYKEMFEGCTSLTQAPELPATELVEGCYTSMFQGCENLQTIKVGFEFWRNGRTNSWVKDVAPKGTFYCPKSMYIEFGVDYIPEGWTVKYIDMSTAVAEYVSDASFKAWGADGKITYIGATMPVRIYDLGGKLVKEVKGETQSVSVPQHGTYVVKSGTVSVKVEL
;
A
#
# COMPACT_ATOMS: atom_id res chain seq x y z
N MET A 1 22.22 -18.86 -32.73
CA MET A 1 23.09 -19.78 -33.51
C MET A 1 22.43 -21.17 -33.56
N LYS A 2 23.08 -22.24 -34.05
CA LYS A 2 22.56 -23.63 -33.94
C LYS A 2 23.60 -24.53 -33.29
N GLY A 3 23.23 -25.17 -32.18
CA GLY A 3 24.12 -25.98 -31.34
C GLY A 3 24.42 -25.31 -29.99
N LYS A 4 24.69 -26.12 -28.95
CA LYS A 4 24.96 -25.62 -27.59
C LYS A 4 26.24 -24.78 -27.55
N ILE A 5 26.21 -23.69 -26.79
CA ILE A 5 27.33 -22.78 -26.56
C ILE A 5 27.66 -22.79 -25.07
N ALA A 6 28.93 -22.88 -24.73
CA ALA A 6 29.43 -22.71 -23.36
C ALA A 6 30.54 -21.67 -23.39
N ALA A 7 30.46 -20.68 -22.51
CA ALA A 7 31.53 -19.71 -22.26
C ALA A 7 32.25 -20.08 -20.96
N SER A 8 33.54 -19.75 -20.87
CA SER A 8 34.38 -20.09 -19.71
C SER A 8 35.59 -19.15 -19.59
N GLY A 9 36.19 -19.10 -18.40
CA GLY A 9 37.16 -18.08 -18.02
C GLY A 9 36.50 -16.73 -17.68
N SER A 10 37.28 -15.79 -17.16
CA SER A 10 36.77 -14.46 -16.78
C SER A 10 36.64 -13.53 -17.98
N VAL A 11 35.50 -12.84 -18.08
CA VAL A 11 35.29 -11.77 -19.07
C VAL A 11 36.29 -10.61 -18.93
N MET A 12 36.87 -10.41 -17.75
CA MET A 12 37.86 -9.35 -17.50
C MET A 12 39.13 -9.53 -18.36
N SER A 13 39.42 -10.74 -18.84
CA SER A 13 40.50 -11.01 -19.81
C SER A 13 40.32 -10.26 -21.15
N LEU A 14 39.10 -9.82 -21.48
CA LEU A 14 38.81 -8.96 -22.63
C LEU A 14 39.20 -7.49 -22.39
N ILE A 15 39.48 -7.10 -21.15
CA ILE A 15 39.91 -5.74 -20.75
C ILE A 15 41.43 -5.69 -20.53
N ASP A 16 41.99 -6.63 -19.77
CA ASP A 16 43.39 -6.61 -19.31
C ASP A 16 44.29 -7.72 -19.91
N GLY A 17 43.71 -8.67 -20.66
CA GLY A 17 44.42 -9.81 -21.24
C GLY A 17 44.73 -10.96 -20.28
N ILE A 18 44.45 -10.83 -18.98
CA ILE A 18 44.86 -11.79 -17.92
C ILE A 18 43.74 -12.21 -16.95
N GLY A 19 42.66 -11.44 -16.85
CA GLY A 19 41.49 -11.71 -16.01
C GLY A 19 41.60 -11.27 -14.55
N GLU A 20 42.64 -10.51 -14.19
CA GLU A 20 42.93 -10.16 -12.79
C GLU A 20 42.16 -8.93 -12.29
N SER A 21 41.79 -8.00 -13.19
CA SER A 21 41.09 -6.76 -12.81
C SER A 21 39.78 -7.04 -12.06
N LYS A 22 39.58 -6.29 -10.97
CA LYS A 22 38.37 -6.32 -10.13
C LYS A 22 37.45 -5.12 -10.33
N THR A 23 37.81 -4.22 -11.25
CA THR A 23 37.06 -2.99 -11.54
C THR A 23 36.76 -2.91 -13.03
N ILE A 24 35.49 -2.67 -13.35
CA ILE A 24 35.09 -2.37 -14.73
C ILE A 24 35.39 -0.89 -15.01
N PRO A 25 36.15 -0.56 -16.07
CA PRO A 25 36.70 0.78 -16.25
C PRO A 25 35.78 1.75 -17.01
N CYS A 26 34.63 1.30 -17.52
CA CYS A 26 33.76 2.10 -18.38
C CYS A 26 32.27 1.78 -18.21
N ALA A 27 31.42 2.78 -18.47
CA ALA A 27 30.00 2.57 -18.64
C ALA A 27 29.72 1.64 -19.84
N PHE A 28 28.69 0.80 -19.76
CA PHE A 28 28.31 -0.21 -20.77
C PHE A 28 29.37 -1.28 -21.08
N CYS A 29 30.50 -1.35 -20.36
CA CYS A 29 31.52 -2.39 -20.51
C CYS A 29 30.93 -3.79 -20.22
N PHE A 30 30.72 -4.60 -21.26
CA PHE A 30 30.04 -5.92 -21.30
C PHE A 30 28.51 -5.92 -21.44
N SER A 31 27.90 -4.75 -21.69
CA SER A 31 26.45 -4.63 -21.89
C SER A 31 26.00 -5.47 -23.09
N HIS A 32 24.88 -6.19 -22.95
CA HIS A 32 24.29 -7.06 -23.98
C HIS A 32 25.19 -8.19 -24.53
N LEU A 33 26.31 -8.56 -23.88
CA LEU A 33 27.37 -9.43 -24.46
C LEU A 33 26.88 -10.81 -24.96
N PHE A 34 25.88 -11.40 -24.30
CA PHE A 34 25.23 -12.66 -24.70
C PHE A 34 23.71 -12.49 -24.91
N LEU A 35 23.24 -11.26 -25.18
CA LEU A 35 21.84 -10.98 -25.52
C LEU A 35 21.32 -11.90 -26.62
N ASN A 36 20.13 -12.47 -26.45
CA ASN A 36 19.49 -13.42 -27.37
C ASN A 36 20.37 -14.64 -27.70
N CYS A 37 21.35 -14.99 -26.85
CA CYS A 37 22.13 -16.21 -27.00
C CYS A 37 21.35 -17.42 -26.47
N GLU A 38 20.19 -17.70 -27.06
CA GLU A 38 19.26 -18.78 -26.69
C GLU A 38 19.94 -20.14 -26.46
N SER A 39 21.07 -20.41 -27.12
CA SER A 39 21.82 -21.67 -27.04
C SER A 39 22.93 -21.71 -25.99
N LEU A 40 23.11 -20.64 -25.20
CA LEU A 40 24.09 -20.59 -24.10
C LEU A 40 23.64 -21.51 -22.96
N THR A 41 24.42 -22.55 -22.67
CA THR A 41 24.18 -23.47 -21.56
C THR A 41 25.09 -23.24 -20.35
N GLN A 42 26.10 -22.39 -20.48
CA GLN A 42 27.04 -22.02 -19.42
C GLN A 42 27.58 -20.61 -19.66
N ALA A 43 27.43 -19.73 -18.67
CA ALA A 43 27.97 -18.38 -18.64
C ALA A 43 29.48 -18.37 -18.30
N PRO A 44 30.24 -17.33 -18.71
CA PRO A 44 31.61 -17.13 -18.27
C PRO A 44 31.68 -16.71 -16.78
N GLU A 45 32.88 -16.69 -16.23
CA GLU A 45 33.13 -16.22 -14.87
C GLU A 45 33.08 -14.68 -14.81
N LEU A 46 32.41 -14.12 -13.80
CA LEU A 46 32.30 -12.68 -13.59
C LEU A 46 33.04 -12.30 -12.30
N THR A 47 34.23 -11.73 -12.46
CA THR A 47 35.20 -11.60 -11.36
C THR A 47 35.34 -10.19 -10.77
N ALA A 48 34.56 -9.23 -11.26
CA ALA A 48 34.62 -7.82 -10.84
C ALA A 48 33.87 -7.58 -9.52
N THR A 49 34.51 -6.89 -8.58
CA THR A 49 33.92 -6.49 -7.29
C THR A 49 33.39 -5.05 -7.29
N LYS A 50 33.90 -4.22 -8.23
CA LYS A 50 33.47 -2.84 -8.47
C LYS A 50 33.00 -2.67 -9.91
N LEU A 51 31.79 -2.17 -10.06
CA LEU A 51 31.11 -2.00 -11.33
C LEU A 51 31.07 -0.53 -11.77
N ALA A 52 30.55 -0.31 -12.97
CA ALA A 52 30.32 0.98 -13.59
C ALA A 52 28.94 0.99 -14.27
N GLU A 53 28.41 2.18 -14.52
CA GLU A 53 27.09 2.42 -15.13
C GLU A 53 26.75 1.44 -16.27
N PHE A 54 25.58 0.80 -16.23
CA PHE A 54 25.09 -0.16 -17.25
C PHE A 54 26.01 -1.37 -17.59
N CYS A 55 27.09 -1.67 -16.85
CA CYS A 55 28.13 -2.58 -17.33
C CYS A 55 27.65 -3.98 -17.74
N TYR A 56 26.84 -4.65 -16.91
CA TYR A 56 26.26 -5.97 -17.19
C TYR A 56 24.77 -5.90 -17.51
N GLN A 57 24.28 -4.72 -17.94
CA GLN A 57 22.92 -4.53 -18.43
C GLN A 57 22.64 -5.52 -19.57
N ASP A 58 21.50 -6.20 -19.52
CA ASP A 58 21.01 -7.13 -20.55
C ASP A 58 22.00 -8.25 -20.94
N MET A 59 23.01 -8.53 -20.10
CA MET A 59 24.18 -9.34 -20.49
C MET A 59 23.82 -10.75 -20.95
N PHE A 60 22.82 -11.38 -20.34
CA PHE A 60 22.31 -12.71 -20.70
C PHE A 60 20.80 -12.70 -21.01
N ASP A 61 20.18 -11.54 -21.28
CA ASP A 61 18.75 -11.49 -21.61
C ASP A 61 18.43 -12.39 -22.82
N TYR A 62 17.33 -13.14 -22.73
CA TYR A 62 16.95 -14.23 -23.64
C TYR A 62 17.97 -15.40 -23.80
N CYS A 63 18.85 -15.66 -22.82
CA CYS A 63 19.63 -16.91 -22.75
C CYS A 63 18.78 -18.11 -22.32
N THR A 64 17.78 -18.47 -23.13
CA THR A 64 16.75 -19.47 -22.81
C THR A 64 17.25 -20.89 -22.50
N SER A 65 18.49 -21.26 -22.86
CA SER A 65 19.12 -22.55 -22.48
C SER A 65 20.00 -22.49 -21.21
N LEU A 66 20.15 -21.33 -20.57
CA LEU A 66 21.02 -21.16 -19.40
C LEU A 66 20.31 -21.69 -18.15
N THR A 67 20.87 -22.73 -17.52
CA THR A 67 20.24 -23.40 -16.37
C THR A 67 20.72 -22.93 -15.01
N GLN A 68 21.91 -22.29 -14.97
CA GLN A 68 22.59 -21.78 -13.77
C GLN A 68 23.23 -20.43 -14.09
N ALA A 69 23.09 -19.45 -13.19
CA ALA A 69 23.78 -18.17 -13.29
C ALA A 69 25.24 -18.27 -12.79
N PRO A 70 26.16 -17.42 -13.26
CA PRO A 70 27.46 -17.23 -12.62
C PRO A 70 27.29 -16.49 -11.29
N GLU A 71 28.22 -16.70 -10.36
CA GLU A 71 28.27 -15.91 -9.12
C GLU A 71 28.66 -14.45 -9.39
N LEU A 72 28.15 -13.53 -8.56
CA LEU A 72 28.23 -12.08 -8.77
C LEU A 72 28.89 -11.38 -7.57
N PRO A 73 30.23 -11.32 -7.50
CA PRO A 73 30.97 -10.85 -6.32
C PRO A 73 31.01 -9.32 -6.15
N ALA A 74 30.08 -8.58 -6.78
CA ALA A 74 30.08 -7.12 -6.78
C ALA A 74 29.47 -6.53 -5.49
N THR A 75 30.27 -5.72 -4.80
CA THR A 75 29.87 -5.00 -3.58
C THR A 75 29.83 -3.48 -3.77
N GLU A 76 30.60 -2.95 -4.74
CA GLU A 76 30.49 -1.56 -5.20
C GLU A 76 29.72 -1.52 -6.52
N LEU A 77 28.42 -1.18 -6.44
CA LEU A 77 27.52 -1.04 -7.58
C LEU A 77 27.47 0.41 -8.10
N ASP A 78 27.00 0.55 -9.33
CA ASP A 78 26.76 1.82 -10.02
C ASP A 78 25.37 1.76 -10.71
N GLU A 79 24.86 2.87 -11.25
CA GLU A 79 23.50 2.90 -11.79
C GLU A 79 23.31 1.88 -12.94
N TRP A 80 22.15 1.19 -12.94
CA TRP A 80 21.78 0.18 -13.93
C TRP A 80 22.75 -1.02 -14.12
N CYS A 81 23.73 -1.23 -13.23
CA CYS A 81 24.87 -2.12 -13.52
C CYS A 81 24.53 -3.59 -13.82
N TYR A 82 23.39 -4.12 -13.31
CA TYR A 82 22.87 -5.47 -13.59
C TYR A 82 21.40 -5.46 -14.08
N THR A 83 20.90 -4.34 -14.60
CA THR A 83 19.50 -4.25 -15.09
C THR A 83 19.22 -5.31 -16.16
N ARG A 84 18.14 -6.08 -15.98
CA ARG A 84 17.70 -7.19 -16.84
C ARG A 84 18.75 -8.27 -17.14
N MET A 85 19.80 -8.39 -16.31
CA MET A 85 20.96 -9.24 -16.59
C MET A 85 20.61 -10.68 -17.02
N PHE A 86 19.61 -11.31 -16.41
CA PHE A 86 19.12 -12.65 -16.75
C PHE A 86 17.64 -12.66 -17.16
N ALA A 87 17.10 -11.54 -17.65
CA ALA A 87 15.72 -11.50 -18.10
C ALA A 87 15.45 -12.57 -19.18
N ASN A 88 14.23 -13.09 -19.23
CA ASN A 88 13.79 -14.13 -20.16
C ASN A 88 14.65 -15.42 -20.16
N CYS A 89 15.47 -15.66 -19.13
CA CYS A 89 16.22 -16.92 -18.97
C CYS A 89 15.30 -18.03 -18.46
N THR A 90 14.35 -18.45 -19.31
CA THR A 90 13.22 -19.32 -18.92
C THR A 90 13.62 -20.71 -18.41
N SER A 91 14.82 -21.21 -18.73
CA SER A 91 15.38 -22.47 -18.17
C SER A 91 16.24 -22.28 -16.91
N LEU A 92 16.44 -21.05 -16.42
CA LEU A 92 17.26 -20.76 -15.26
C LEU A 92 16.61 -21.35 -14.01
N THR A 93 17.24 -22.36 -13.40
CA THR A 93 16.73 -23.03 -12.19
C THR A 93 17.44 -22.55 -10.92
N GLN A 94 18.63 -21.97 -11.06
CA GLN A 94 19.49 -21.52 -9.96
C GLN A 94 20.13 -20.17 -10.34
N GLY A 95 19.85 -19.14 -9.54
CA GLY A 95 20.56 -17.87 -9.59
C GLY A 95 21.96 -17.95 -8.95
N PRO A 96 22.66 -16.81 -8.76
CA PRO A 96 23.82 -16.74 -7.87
C PRO A 96 23.38 -17.05 -6.42
N THR A 97 24.32 -17.41 -5.55
CA THR A 97 24.01 -17.72 -4.14
C THR A 97 23.58 -16.48 -3.37
N GLU A 98 24.24 -15.34 -3.61
CA GLU A 98 23.95 -14.06 -2.98
C GLU A 98 24.24 -12.89 -3.92
N LEU A 99 23.67 -11.71 -3.60
CA LEU A 99 24.02 -10.44 -4.21
C LEU A 99 24.67 -9.54 -3.14
N PRO A 100 26.00 -9.55 -2.98
CA PRO A 100 26.67 -9.19 -1.72
C PRO A 100 26.72 -7.68 -1.41
N ALA A 101 26.19 -6.82 -2.28
CA ALA A 101 26.11 -5.38 -2.05
C ALA A 101 25.10 -5.03 -0.94
N THR A 102 25.59 -4.45 0.16
CA THR A 102 24.75 -4.00 1.29
C THR A 102 24.16 -2.60 1.09
N LYS A 103 24.74 -1.82 0.18
CA LYS A 103 24.31 -0.51 -0.29
C LYS A 103 24.12 -0.56 -1.80
N LEU A 104 22.97 -0.09 -2.28
CA LEU A 104 22.56 -0.21 -3.67
C LEU A 104 22.69 1.11 -4.44
N ALA A 105 22.75 0.98 -5.77
CA ALA A 105 22.65 2.09 -6.71
C ALA A 105 21.28 2.06 -7.40
N LYS A 106 20.89 3.19 -8.00
CA LYS A 106 19.60 3.34 -8.67
C LYS A 106 19.45 2.31 -9.81
N LYS A 107 18.30 1.62 -9.84
CA LYS A 107 17.95 0.56 -10.80
C LYS A 107 18.97 -0.60 -10.92
N CYS A 108 19.90 -0.78 -9.97
CA CYS A 108 21.06 -1.66 -10.16
C CYS A 108 20.71 -3.13 -10.43
N TYR A 109 19.62 -3.66 -9.84
CA TYR A 109 19.09 -5.02 -10.07
C TYR A 109 17.66 -5.00 -10.66
N GLU A 110 17.27 -3.91 -11.33
CA GLU A 110 15.95 -3.76 -11.97
C GLU A 110 15.69 -4.88 -13.00
N TYR A 111 14.55 -5.55 -12.90
CA TYR A 111 14.10 -6.67 -13.74
C TYR A 111 15.13 -7.81 -13.91
N MET A 112 16.07 -7.97 -12.97
CA MET A 112 17.25 -8.85 -13.12
C MET A 112 16.92 -10.30 -13.49
N PHE A 113 15.84 -10.87 -12.93
CA PHE A 113 15.35 -12.22 -13.21
C PHE A 113 13.92 -12.22 -13.77
N HIS A 114 13.48 -11.12 -14.38
CA HIS A 114 12.15 -11.03 -15.01
C HIS A 114 11.92 -12.16 -16.03
N LEU A 115 10.77 -12.83 -15.97
CA LEU A 115 10.44 -14.01 -16.78
C LEU A 115 11.43 -15.20 -16.65
N CYS A 116 12.16 -15.32 -15.54
CA CYS A 116 12.88 -16.56 -15.18
C CYS A 116 11.90 -17.63 -14.68
N THR A 117 11.04 -18.12 -15.56
CA THR A 117 9.90 -19.00 -15.23
C THR A 117 10.27 -20.32 -14.52
N SER A 118 11.53 -20.77 -14.60
CA SER A 118 12.03 -21.99 -13.91
C SER A 118 12.76 -21.72 -12.58
N LEU A 119 12.96 -20.45 -12.21
CA LEU A 119 13.71 -20.07 -11.01
C LEU A 119 12.86 -20.37 -9.78
N ASN A 120 13.32 -21.32 -8.95
CA ASN A 120 12.54 -21.84 -7.82
C ASN A 120 13.02 -21.34 -6.45
N GLN A 121 14.21 -20.73 -6.40
CA GLN A 121 14.86 -20.12 -5.23
C GLN A 121 15.53 -18.80 -5.64
N ALA A 122 15.42 -17.77 -4.79
CA ALA A 122 16.05 -16.48 -5.00
C ALA A 122 17.43 -16.38 -4.31
N PRO A 123 18.38 -15.57 -4.83
CA PRO A 123 19.61 -15.22 -4.13
C PRO A 123 19.35 -14.52 -2.80
N ALA A 124 20.29 -14.63 -1.86
CA ALA A 124 20.26 -13.83 -0.64
C ALA A 124 20.44 -12.32 -0.95
N LEU A 125 19.57 -11.48 -0.36
CA LEU A 125 19.57 -10.02 -0.51
C LEU A 125 19.95 -9.35 0.84
N PRO A 126 21.23 -9.01 1.07
CA PRO A 126 21.71 -8.44 2.32
C PRO A 126 21.50 -6.92 2.44
N ALA A 127 20.97 -6.26 1.40
CA ALA A 127 20.93 -4.81 1.29
C ALA A 127 20.03 -4.12 2.34
N THR A 128 20.62 -3.17 3.07
CA THR A 128 19.92 -2.33 4.07
C THR A 128 19.85 -0.87 3.66
N GLU A 129 20.76 -0.41 2.79
CA GLU A 129 20.70 0.91 2.15
C GLU A 129 20.19 0.75 0.72
N LEU A 130 18.88 0.92 0.53
CA LEU A 130 18.22 0.82 -0.78
C LEU A 130 18.35 2.14 -1.57
N ALA A 131 18.12 2.06 -2.88
CA ALA A 131 18.09 3.19 -3.80
C ALA A 131 16.88 3.07 -4.74
N ASP A 132 16.56 4.15 -5.46
CA ASP A 132 15.37 4.20 -6.31
C ASP A 132 15.34 3.05 -7.32
N ASN A 133 14.19 2.36 -7.40
CA ASN A 133 13.93 1.20 -8.27
C ASN A 133 14.94 0.04 -8.12
N CYS A 134 15.76 -0.02 -7.05
CA CYS A 134 16.94 -0.90 -7.01
C CYS A 134 16.65 -2.40 -7.22
N TYR A 135 15.48 -2.89 -6.79
CA TYR A 135 14.96 -4.24 -7.03
C TYR A 135 13.59 -4.22 -7.75
N SER A 136 13.27 -3.15 -8.49
CA SER A 136 12.03 -3.03 -9.28
C SER A 136 11.88 -4.22 -10.23
N GLY A 137 10.75 -4.92 -10.17
CA GLY A 137 10.43 -6.08 -11.00
C GLY A 137 11.41 -7.26 -10.92
N MET A 138 12.27 -7.33 -9.88
CA MET A 138 13.43 -8.22 -9.87
C MET A 138 13.10 -9.70 -10.15
N PHE A 139 11.98 -10.20 -9.63
CA PHE A 139 11.49 -11.57 -9.83
C PHE A 139 10.11 -11.59 -10.50
N ASP A 140 9.70 -10.52 -11.20
CA ASP A 140 8.43 -10.47 -11.91
C ASP A 140 8.31 -11.62 -12.92
N GLN A 141 7.15 -12.29 -12.92
CA GLN A 141 6.85 -13.53 -13.65
C GLN A 141 7.81 -14.70 -13.38
N CYS A 142 8.46 -14.77 -12.21
CA CYS A 142 9.14 -15.99 -11.73
C CYS A 142 8.12 -17.04 -11.26
N THR A 143 7.34 -17.60 -12.19
CA THR A 143 6.20 -18.47 -11.91
C THR A 143 6.52 -19.71 -11.08
N SER A 144 7.77 -20.19 -11.07
CA SER A 144 8.23 -21.34 -10.24
C SER A 144 8.79 -20.95 -8.86
N LEU A 145 8.89 -19.66 -8.52
CA LEU A 145 9.52 -19.22 -7.27
C LEU A 145 8.67 -19.66 -6.06
N THR A 146 9.22 -20.54 -5.23
CA THR A 146 8.49 -21.11 -4.08
C THR A 146 8.71 -20.37 -2.76
N GLN A 147 9.83 -19.65 -2.66
CA GLN A 147 10.28 -18.96 -1.46
C GLN A 147 10.92 -17.62 -1.85
N ALA A 148 10.43 -16.52 -1.27
CA ALA A 148 11.01 -15.20 -1.42
C ALA A 148 12.26 -15.03 -0.53
N PRO A 149 13.24 -14.19 -0.95
CA PRO A 149 14.41 -13.88 -0.14
C PRO A 149 14.03 -12.98 1.05
N LYS A 150 14.87 -12.97 2.09
CA LYS A 150 14.73 -12.01 3.19
C LYS A 150 14.99 -10.59 2.68
N LEU A 151 14.12 -9.64 3.07
CA LEU A 151 14.28 -8.22 2.81
C LEU A 151 14.60 -7.49 4.13
N PRO A 152 15.85 -7.05 4.39
CA PRO A 152 16.27 -6.59 5.71
C PRO A 152 16.20 -5.05 5.91
N ALA A 153 15.81 -4.28 4.89
CA ALA A 153 15.75 -2.82 4.96
C ALA A 153 14.61 -2.32 5.86
N MET A 154 14.91 -1.34 6.73
CA MET A 154 13.94 -0.69 7.63
C MET A 154 13.35 0.60 7.04
N GLU A 155 13.98 1.12 6.00
CA GLU A 155 13.72 2.41 5.34
C GLU A 155 13.84 2.19 3.84
N LEU A 156 12.85 2.66 3.08
CA LEU A 156 12.67 2.33 1.66
C LEU A 156 12.93 3.53 0.75
N ALA A 157 13.28 3.24 -0.49
CA ALA A 157 13.49 4.22 -1.56
C ALA A 157 12.35 4.16 -2.59
N TYR A 158 12.31 5.15 -3.49
CA TYR A 158 11.24 5.28 -4.49
C TYR A 158 11.12 4.01 -5.34
N GLU A 159 9.94 3.37 -5.37
CA GLU A 159 9.68 2.13 -6.14
C GLU A 159 10.67 0.98 -5.88
N CYS A 160 11.36 0.94 -4.72
CA CYS A 160 12.50 0.02 -4.53
C CYS A 160 12.16 -1.48 -4.64
N TYR A 161 10.91 -1.87 -4.34
CA TYR A 161 10.35 -3.22 -4.50
C TYR A 161 9.09 -3.24 -5.39
N TYR A 162 8.93 -2.24 -6.27
CA TYR A 162 7.84 -2.13 -7.25
C TYR A 162 7.71 -3.42 -8.07
N PHE A 163 6.54 -4.05 -8.08
CA PHE A 163 6.24 -5.31 -8.80
C PHE A 163 7.23 -6.47 -8.53
N MET A 164 7.96 -6.45 -7.41
CA MET A 164 9.14 -7.32 -7.20
C MET A 164 8.86 -8.83 -7.35
N PHE A 165 7.68 -9.30 -6.94
CA PHE A 165 7.23 -10.70 -7.05
C PHE A 165 5.91 -10.82 -7.83
N SER A 166 5.57 -9.84 -8.68
CA SER A 166 4.39 -9.93 -9.54
C SER A 166 4.43 -11.24 -10.37
N GLY A 167 3.28 -11.88 -10.57
CA GLY A 167 3.17 -13.16 -11.30
C GLY A 167 3.95 -14.34 -10.70
N CYS A 168 4.44 -14.28 -9.45
CA CYS A 168 5.07 -15.41 -8.78
C CYS A 168 4.03 -16.46 -8.34
N THR A 169 3.39 -17.12 -9.30
CA THR A 169 2.23 -18.01 -9.09
C THR A 169 2.49 -19.21 -8.17
N SER A 170 3.75 -19.59 -7.91
CA SER A 170 4.11 -20.67 -6.96
C SER A 170 4.47 -20.17 -5.55
N LEU A 171 4.48 -18.86 -5.30
CA LEU A 171 4.85 -18.29 -4.01
C LEU A 171 3.71 -18.47 -3.01
N THR A 172 3.93 -19.28 -1.97
CA THR A 172 2.87 -19.63 -0.99
C THR A 172 2.87 -18.76 0.26
N GLN A 173 4.00 -18.10 0.55
CA GLN A 173 4.24 -17.24 1.71
C GLN A 173 5.06 -16.01 1.27
N ALA A 174 4.67 -14.83 1.72
CA ALA A 174 5.42 -13.60 1.50
C ALA A 174 6.67 -13.53 2.41
N PRO A 175 7.73 -12.79 2.02
CA PRO A 175 8.83 -12.47 2.91
C PRO A 175 8.38 -11.49 4.00
N ALA A 176 9.06 -11.47 5.13
CA ALA A 176 8.84 -10.45 6.15
C ALA A 176 9.20 -9.05 5.60
N LEU A 177 8.34 -8.05 5.87
CA LEU A 177 8.48 -6.66 5.42
C LEU A 177 8.70 -5.75 6.64
N PRO A 178 9.93 -5.62 7.17
CA PRO A 178 10.18 -4.95 8.45
C PRO A 178 10.19 -3.42 8.36
N ALA A 179 9.99 -2.83 7.18
CA ALA A 179 10.13 -1.40 6.95
C ALA A 179 9.04 -0.58 7.65
N THR A 180 9.47 0.42 8.41
CA THR A 180 8.58 1.37 9.12
C THR A 180 8.56 2.76 8.51
N LYS A 181 9.54 3.07 7.64
CA LYS A 181 9.56 4.25 6.77
C LYS A 181 9.36 3.81 5.31
N LEU A 182 8.26 4.26 4.71
CA LEU A 182 7.92 3.99 3.32
C LEU A 182 8.36 5.13 2.40
N ALA A 183 8.29 4.90 1.09
CA ALA A 183 8.44 5.90 0.03
C ALA A 183 7.35 5.69 -1.02
N ASN A 184 7.20 6.63 -1.97
CA ASN A 184 6.17 6.51 -3.01
C ASN A 184 6.33 5.19 -3.79
N SER A 185 5.21 4.50 -4.00
CA SER A 185 5.12 3.24 -4.73
C SER A 185 6.08 2.11 -4.26
N CYS A 186 6.61 2.17 -3.03
CA CYS A 186 7.71 1.28 -2.62
C CYS A 186 7.37 -0.22 -2.60
N TYR A 187 6.10 -0.58 -2.36
CA TYR A 187 5.56 -1.95 -2.43
C TYR A 187 4.38 -2.07 -3.43
N ASN A 188 4.26 -1.11 -4.36
CA ASN A 188 3.23 -1.11 -5.40
C ASN A 188 3.35 -2.38 -6.27
N GLY A 189 2.25 -3.11 -6.46
CA GLY A 189 2.18 -4.37 -7.22
C GLY A 189 3.04 -5.53 -6.69
N MET A 190 3.60 -5.43 -5.47
CA MET A 190 4.67 -6.32 -5.01
C MET A 190 4.34 -7.81 -5.11
N PHE A 191 3.09 -8.21 -4.86
CA PHE A 191 2.60 -9.59 -4.98
C PHE A 191 1.40 -9.71 -5.93
N GLU A 192 1.25 -8.79 -6.90
CA GLU A 192 0.17 -8.88 -7.90
C GLU A 192 0.22 -10.24 -8.64
N ASP A 193 -0.93 -10.88 -8.85
CA ASP A 193 -1.07 -12.23 -9.43
C ASP A 193 -0.23 -13.34 -8.73
N CYS A 194 0.14 -13.17 -7.46
CA CYS A 194 0.64 -14.27 -6.61
C CYS A 194 -0.48 -15.25 -6.23
N THR A 195 -1.01 -15.97 -7.22
CA THR A 195 -2.23 -16.79 -7.12
C THR A 195 -2.19 -17.90 -6.05
N SER A 196 -1.01 -18.38 -5.63
CA SER A 196 -0.83 -19.36 -4.54
C SER A 196 -0.57 -18.74 -3.16
N LEU A 197 -0.49 -17.42 -3.03
CA LEU A 197 -0.17 -16.75 -1.77
C LEU A 197 -1.34 -16.91 -0.79
N THR A 198 -1.09 -17.59 0.33
CA THR A 198 -2.16 -17.92 1.30
C THR A 198 -2.24 -16.95 2.48
N GLN A 199 -1.14 -16.24 2.77
CA GLN A 199 -0.99 -15.33 3.92
C GLN A 199 -0.18 -14.10 3.50
N ALA A 200 -0.72 -12.91 3.82
CA ALA A 200 0.00 -11.64 3.69
C ALA A 200 1.04 -11.47 4.82
N PRO A 201 2.13 -10.71 4.59
CA PRO A 201 3.11 -10.36 5.62
C PRO A 201 2.55 -9.28 6.56
N GLU A 202 3.19 -9.10 7.72
CA GLU A 202 2.91 -7.93 8.57
C GLU A 202 3.34 -6.63 7.88
N LEU A 203 2.54 -5.57 8.02
CA LEU A 203 2.79 -4.23 7.47
C LEU A 203 2.94 -3.23 8.65
N PRO A 204 4.15 -2.99 9.17
CA PRO A 204 4.35 -2.29 10.44
C PRO A 204 4.40 -0.76 10.33
N ALA A 205 4.25 -0.18 9.14
CA ALA A 205 4.31 1.26 8.91
C ALA A 205 3.05 1.98 9.43
N MET A 206 3.26 3.04 10.22
CA MET A 206 2.20 3.89 10.77
C MET A 206 1.97 5.17 9.95
N GLU A 207 2.96 5.55 9.14
CA GLU A 207 2.93 6.72 8.26
C GLU A 207 2.99 6.22 6.81
N LEU A 208 1.93 6.50 6.04
CA LEU A 208 1.83 6.11 4.63
C LEU A 208 2.39 7.21 3.72
N ILE A 209 2.74 6.81 2.50
CA ILE A 209 3.18 7.68 1.40
C ILE A 209 2.35 7.32 0.16
N ASP A 210 2.23 8.20 -0.83
CA ASP A 210 1.34 7.96 -1.98
C ASP A 210 1.66 6.64 -2.70
N PHE A 211 0.62 5.88 -3.04
CA PHE A 211 0.67 4.57 -3.70
C PHE A 211 1.52 3.49 -2.99
N CYS A 212 1.92 3.66 -1.73
CA CYS A 212 2.91 2.78 -1.10
C CYS A 212 2.51 1.29 -1.05
N TYR A 213 1.20 0.98 -1.02
CA TYR A 213 0.64 -0.37 -1.10
C TYR A 213 -0.41 -0.54 -2.24
N PHE A 214 -0.36 0.31 -3.27
CA PHE A 214 -1.22 0.22 -4.47
C PHE A 214 -1.12 -1.17 -5.12
N CYS A 215 -2.26 -1.77 -5.48
CA CYS A 215 -2.43 -3.12 -6.04
C CYS A 215 -1.63 -4.26 -5.38
N MET A 216 -1.15 -4.10 -4.13
CA MET A 216 -0.11 -4.95 -3.54
C MET A 216 -0.42 -6.46 -3.53
N PHE A 217 -1.69 -6.85 -3.38
CA PHE A 217 -2.18 -8.23 -3.42
C PHE A 217 -3.26 -8.45 -4.48
N LYS A 218 -3.33 -7.58 -5.50
CA LYS A 218 -4.25 -7.74 -6.65
C LYS A 218 -4.08 -9.13 -7.28
N GLY A 219 -5.17 -9.80 -7.62
CA GLY A 219 -5.14 -11.15 -8.19
C GLY A 219 -4.68 -12.28 -7.25
N CYS A 220 -4.48 -12.03 -5.95
CA CYS A 220 -4.11 -13.09 -4.98
C CYS A 220 -5.30 -13.99 -4.62
N ILE A 221 -5.77 -14.80 -5.57
CA ILE A 221 -6.98 -15.62 -5.45
C ILE A 221 -6.98 -16.60 -4.27
N SER A 222 -5.83 -17.00 -3.74
CA SER A 222 -5.70 -17.88 -2.55
C SER A 222 -5.58 -17.14 -1.21
N LEU A 223 -5.52 -15.80 -1.21
CA LEU A 223 -5.31 -15.01 0.00
C LEU A 223 -6.60 -15.00 0.84
N SER A 224 -6.59 -15.79 1.92
CA SER A 224 -7.78 -16.02 2.75
C SER A 224 -8.02 -14.99 3.85
N LYS A 225 -6.96 -14.26 4.23
CA LYS A 225 -6.93 -13.28 5.33
C LYS A 225 -6.00 -12.11 5.00
N ALA A 226 -6.49 -10.89 5.17
CA ALA A 226 -5.72 -9.66 5.02
C ALA A 226 -4.71 -9.44 6.18
N PRO A 227 -3.65 -8.64 5.97
CA PRO A 227 -2.78 -8.15 7.02
C PRO A 227 -3.45 -7.03 7.83
N THR A 228 -2.94 -6.72 9.02
CA THR A 228 -3.38 -5.53 9.78
C THR A 228 -2.94 -4.26 9.05
N LEU A 229 -3.83 -3.27 8.93
CA LEU A 229 -3.54 -1.94 8.37
C LEU A 229 -3.62 -0.87 9.48
N PRO A 230 -2.51 -0.59 10.20
CA PRO A 230 -2.58 0.18 11.45
C PRO A 230 -2.61 1.70 11.26
N ALA A 231 -2.38 2.20 10.04
CA ALA A 231 -2.28 3.63 9.75
C ALA A 231 -3.66 4.32 9.80
N THR A 232 -3.76 5.39 10.60
CA THR A 232 -4.96 6.23 10.74
C THR A 232 -4.93 7.47 9.85
N LYS A 233 -3.78 7.80 9.26
CA LYS A 233 -3.60 8.88 8.29
C LYS A 233 -3.32 8.28 6.92
N LEU A 234 -4.16 8.62 5.96
CA LEU A 234 -4.08 8.12 4.59
C LEU A 234 -3.32 9.11 3.68
N THR A 235 -2.94 8.63 2.50
CA THR A 235 -2.26 9.37 1.44
C THR A 235 -2.91 9.03 0.09
N PHE A 236 -2.44 9.61 -1.02
CA PHE A 236 -3.08 9.41 -2.33
C PHE A 236 -2.94 7.94 -2.76
N GLY A 237 -4.06 7.30 -3.12
CA GLY A 237 -4.08 5.92 -3.66
C GLY A 237 -3.39 4.87 -2.78
N CYS A 238 -3.26 5.11 -1.47
CA CYS A 238 -2.33 4.34 -0.62
C CYS A 238 -2.68 2.85 -0.46
N TYR A 239 -3.97 2.51 -0.55
CA TYR A 239 -4.51 1.14 -0.54
C TYR A 239 -5.46 0.88 -1.73
N GLU A 240 -5.32 1.66 -2.80
CA GLU A 240 -6.08 1.51 -4.04
C GLU A 240 -5.76 0.16 -4.72
N GLU A 241 -6.79 -0.54 -5.20
CA GLU A 241 -6.72 -1.88 -5.82
C GLU A 241 -6.09 -2.99 -4.93
N MET A 242 -5.82 -2.72 -3.64
CA MET A 242 -4.92 -3.54 -2.81
C MET A 242 -5.27 -5.03 -2.69
N PHE A 243 -6.57 -5.37 -2.64
CA PHE A 243 -7.06 -6.76 -2.62
C PHE A 243 -8.01 -7.06 -3.79
N GLU A 244 -7.94 -6.32 -4.89
CA GLU A 244 -8.75 -6.59 -6.08
C GLU A 244 -8.57 -8.05 -6.54
N GLY A 245 -9.66 -8.75 -6.85
CA GLY A 245 -9.63 -10.14 -7.30
C GLY A 245 -9.20 -11.16 -6.23
N CYS A 246 -9.08 -10.79 -4.95
CA CYS A 246 -8.81 -11.73 -3.85
C CYS A 246 -10.04 -12.60 -3.53
N THR A 247 -10.40 -13.51 -4.44
CA THR A 247 -11.64 -14.30 -4.39
C THR A 247 -11.79 -15.19 -3.16
N SER A 248 -10.69 -15.58 -2.49
CA SER A 248 -10.73 -16.34 -1.23
C SER A 248 -10.79 -15.47 0.04
N LEU A 249 -10.74 -14.13 -0.05
CA LEU A 249 -10.68 -13.26 1.11
C LEU A 249 -12.00 -13.29 1.90
N THR A 250 -11.97 -13.90 3.08
CA THR A 250 -13.17 -14.08 3.93
C THR A 250 -13.38 -12.95 4.96
N GLN A 251 -12.31 -12.22 5.28
CA GLN A 251 -12.28 -11.18 6.31
C GLN A 251 -11.44 -10.00 5.81
N ALA A 252 -12.07 -8.84 5.68
CA ALA A 252 -11.39 -7.57 5.43
C ALA A 252 -10.57 -7.12 6.66
N PRO A 253 -9.51 -6.32 6.49
CA PRO A 253 -8.79 -5.68 7.59
C PRO A 253 -9.60 -4.54 8.19
N GLU A 254 -9.32 -4.17 9.45
CA GLU A 254 -9.86 -2.94 10.03
C GLU A 254 -9.34 -1.70 9.28
N LEU A 255 -10.23 -0.73 8.99
CA LEU A 255 -9.90 0.54 8.32
C LEU A 255 -10.15 1.71 9.30
N PRO A 256 -9.19 2.05 10.18
CA PRO A 256 -9.43 2.94 11.32
C PRO A 256 -9.44 4.44 10.97
N ALA A 257 -9.24 4.82 9.71
CA ALA A 257 -9.10 6.21 9.29
C ALA A 257 -10.46 6.95 9.24
N THR A 258 -10.58 8.01 10.03
CA THR A 258 -11.74 8.92 10.02
C THR A 258 -11.63 10.05 9.00
N GLU A 259 -10.42 10.32 8.49
CA GLU A 259 -10.13 11.32 7.47
C GLU A 259 -9.65 10.61 6.20
N LEU A 260 -10.32 10.86 5.07
CA LEU A 260 -10.01 10.24 3.78
C LEU A 260 -9.14 11.16 2.92
N VAL A 261 -8.39 10.57 1.99
CA VAL A 261 -7.61 11.25 0.94
C VAL A 261 -8.10 10.78 -0.44
N ALA A 262 -7.73 11.47 -1.52
CA ALA A 262 -8.15 11.08 -2.86
C ALA A 262 -7.74 9.62 -3.19
N TYR A 263 -8.69 8.85 -3.70
CA TYR A 263 -8.55 7.45 -4.15
C TYR A 263 -8.10 6.43 -3.08
N CYS A 264 -8.02 6.81 -1.80
CA CYS A 264 -7.36 6.02 -0.75
C CYS A 264 -7.75 4.53 -0.62
N TYR A 265 -8.98 4.15 -0.95
CA TYR A 265 -9.51 2.79 -0.94
C TYR A 265 -10.28 2.43 -2.25
N LYS A 266 -10.01 3.15 -3.36
CA LYS A 266 -10.64 2.85 -4.67
C LYS A 266 -10.39 1.39 -5.03
N GLU A 267 -11.45 0.68 -5.43
CA GLU A 267 -11.40 -0.71 -5.92
C GLU A 267 -10.74 -1.72 -4.94
N MET A 268 -10.54 -1.33 -3.67
CA MET A 268 -9.73 -2.06 -2.69
C MET A 268 -10.16 -3.52 -2.49
N PHE A 269 -11.44 -3.83 -2.62
CA PHE A 269 -12.00 -5.18 -2.54
C PHE A 269 -12.82 -5.56 -3.78
N GLU A 270 -12.63 -4.91 -4.95
CA GLU A 270 -13.35 -5.31 -6.16
C GLU A 270 -13.08 -6.80 -6.47
N GLY A 271 -14.13 -7.57 -6.77
CA GLY A 271 -14.03 -9.01 -7.06
C GLY A 271 -13.71 -9.90 -5.84
N CYS A 272 -13.76 -9.39 -4.61
CA CYS A 272 -13.63 -10.21 -3.39
C CYS A 272 -14.89 -11.07 -3.13
N THR A 273 -15.13 -12.06 -3.99
CA THR A 273 -16.38 -12.84 -4.01
C THR A 273 -16.67 -13.64 -2.73
N SER A 274 -15.66 -14.00 -1.92
CA SER A 274 -15.85 -14.64 -0.60
C SER A 274 -16.11 -13.67 0.57
N LEU A 275 -16.02 -12.35 0.35
CA LEU A 275 -16.17 -11.37 1.42
C LEU A 275 -17.64 -11.21 1.82
N THR A 276 -17.99 -11.59 3.05
CA THR A 276 -19.39 -11.54 3.53
C THR A 276 -19.73 -10.29 4.34
N GLN A 277 -18.73 -9.59 4.87
CA GLN A 277 -18.86 -8.39 5.68
C GLN A 277 -17.78 -7.39 5.25
N ALA A 278 -18.19 -6.16 4.96
CA ALA A 278 -17.26 -5.06 4.73
C ALA A 278 -16.61 -4.65 6.07
N PRO A 279 -15.42 -4.02 6.04
CA PRO A 279 -14.88 -3.38 7.23
C PRO A 279 -15.79 -2.24 7.68
N GLU A 280 -15.66 -1.81 8.93
CA GLU A 280 -16.30 -0.55 9.35
C GLU A 280 -15.64 0.62 8.62
N LEU A 281 -16.44 1.55 8.09
CA LEU A 281 -15.99 2.74 7.38
C LEU A 281 -16.28 3.99 8.22
N PRO A 282 -15.41 4.36 9.18
CA PRO A 282 -15.72 5.35 10.22
C PRO A 282 -15.65 6.81 9.76
N ALA A 283 -15.17 7.07 8.54
CA ALA A 283 -15.09 8.41 7.98
C ALA A 283 -16.47 9.09 7.86
N THR A 284 -16.56 10.34 8.30
CA THR A 284 -17.78 11.15 8.30
C THR A 284 -17.99 11.96 7.02
N GLU A 285 -16.93 12.18 6.24
CA GLU A 285 -16.97 12.88 4.95
C GLU A 285 -16.39 12.03 3.80
N LEU A 286 -17.09 12.03 2.65
CA LEU A 286 -16.64 11.39 1.42
C LEU A 286 -15.66 12.28 0.65
N VAL A 287 -14.50 11.72 0.31
CA VAL A 287 -13.43 12.36 -0.49
C VAL A 287 -13.33 11.72 -1.88
N GLU A 288 -12.79 12.47 -2.84
CA GLU A 288 -12.68 12.09 -4.26
C GLU A 288 -12.20 10.66 -4.50
N GLY A 289 -12.98 9.87 -5.23
CA GLY A 289 -12.64 8.52 -5.67
C GLY A 289 -12.51 7.45 -4.59
N CYS A 290 -12.30 7.78 -3.31
CA CYS A 290 -11.80 6.81 -2.32
C CYS A 290 -12.71 5.62 -2.03
N TYR A 291 -14.02 5.68 -2.31
CA TYR A 291 -14.91 4.50 -2.25
C TYR A 291 -15.44 4.07 -3.63
N THR A 292 -14.87 4.53 -4.73
CA THR A 292 -15.29 4.12 -6.09
C THR A 292 -14.98 2.64 -6.32
N SER A 293 -15.98 1.90 -6.79
CA SER A 293 -15.97 0.44 -7.00
C SER A 293 -15.44 -0.41 -5.84
N MET A 294 -15.39 0.12 -4.61
CA MET A 294 -14.70 -0.50 -3.46
C MET A 294 -15.15 -1.93 -3.14
N PHE A 295 -16.43 -2.26 -3.36
CA PHE A 295 -16.99 -3.61 -3.21
C PHE A 295 -17.69 -4.11 -4.49
N GLN A 296 -17.30 -3.60 -5.66
CA GLN A 296 -17.84 -4.03 -6.95
C GLN A 296 -17.59 -5.54 -7.12
N GLY A 297 -18.62 -6.32 -7.46
CA GLY A 297 -18.50 -7.77 -7.62
C GLY A 297 -18.27 -8.57 -6.32
N CYS A 298 -18.47 -7.98 -5.14
CA CYS A 298 -18.49 -8.72 -3.88
C CYS A 298 -19.81 -9.50 -3.72
N GLU A 299 -20.00 -10.53 -4.54
CA GLU A 299 -21.28 -11.27 -4.71
C GLU A 299 -21.91 -11.80 -3.41
N ASN A 300 -21.10 -12.11 -2.38
CA ASN A 300 -21.56 -12.63 -1.08
C ASN A 300 -21.60 -11.58 0.05
N LEU A 301 -21.31 -10.31 -0.23
CA LEU A 301 -21.28 -9.24 0.78
C LEU A 301 -22.69 -8.92 1.29
N GLN A 302 -22.91 -9.04 2.60
CA GLN A 302 -24.24 -8.93 3.24
C GLN A 302 -24.30 -7.88 4.36
N THR A 303 -23.20 -7.21 4.69
CA THR A 303 -23.17 -6.16 5.73
C THR A 303 -22.17 -5.08 5.39
N ILE A 304 -22.63 -3.83 5.44
CA ILE A 304 -21.82 -2.60 5.27
C ILE A 304 -22.17 -1.65 6.42
N LYS A 305 -21.17 -0.99 7.02
CA LYS A 305 -21.34 0.01 8.08
C LYS A 305 -20.56 1.28 7.75
N VAL A 306 -21.24 2.43 7.72
CA VAL A 306 -20.65 3.74 7.36
C VAL A 306 -20.83 4.78 8.47
N GLY A 307 -19.90 5.73 8.55
CA GLY A 307 -19.95 6.91 9.42
C GLY A 307 -20.44 8.20 8.72
N PHE A 308 -20.50 8.24 7.39
CA PHE A 308 -20.87 9.46 6.65
C PHE A 308 -22.39 9.65 6.50
N GLU A 309 -22.81 10.92 6.50
CA GLU A 309 -24.23 11.31 6.44
C GLU A 309 -24.71 11.67 5.02
N PHE A 310 -23.79 12.07 4.13
CA PHE A 310 -24.12 12.67 2.84
C PHE A 310 -23.35 12.02 1.67
N TRP A 311 -24.09 11.56 0.65
CA TRP A 311 -23.52 11.18 -0.65
C TRP A 311 -22.92 12.40 -1.37
N ARG A 312 -21.87 12.20 -2.17
CA ARG A 312 -21.18 13.27 -2.92
C ARG A 312 -20.83 12.84 -4.36
N ASN A 313 -21.84 12.58 -5.20
CA ASN A 313 -21.69 12.24 -6.62
C ASN A 313 -20.62 11.14 -6.86
N GLY A 314 -19.70 11.28 -7.83
CA GLY A 314 -18.69 10.27 -8.21
C GLY A 314 -17.58 10.02 -7.18
N ARG A 315 -17.95 9.64 -5.96
CA ARG A 315 -17.09 9.31 -4.80
C ARG A 315 -17.31 7.87 -4.36
N THR A 316 -18.56 7.39 -4.46
CA THR A 316 -19.03 6.00 -4.25
C THR A 316 -19.53 5.37 -5.55
N ASN A 317 -19.06 5.84 -6.73
CA ASN A 317 -19.52 5.34 -8.03
C ASN A 317 -19.32 3.82 -8.13
N SER A 318 -20.38 3.09 -8.48
CA SER A 318 -20.44 1.63 -8.62
C SER A 318 -19.95 0.82 -7.41
N TRP A 319 -19.80 1.46 -6.24
CA TRP A 319 -19.15 0.85 -5.06
C TRP A 319 -19.82 -0.40 -4.51
N VAL A 320 -21.10 -0.60 -4.81
CA VAL A 320 -21.88 -1.79 -4.47
C VAL A 320 -22.56 -2.42 -5.70
N LYS A 321 -21.99 -2.21 -6.88
CA LYS A 321 -22.42 -2.91 -8.10
C LYS A 321 -22.14 -4.42 -7.94
N ASP A 322 -23.12 -5.25 -8.29
CA ASP A 322 -23.02 -6.72 -8.27
C ASP A 322 -22.71 -7.36 -6.88
N VAL A 323 -23.11 -6.70 -5.77
CA VAL A 323 -23.11 -7.30 -4.42
C VAL A 323 -24.34 -8.19 -4.18
N ALA A 324 -24.39 -8.90 -3.04
CA ALA A 324 -25.50 -9.79 -2.72
C ALA A 324 -26.87 -9.07 -2.74
N PRO A 325 -27.94 -9.70 -3.26
CA PRO A 325 -29.26 -9.05 -3.43
C PRO A 325 -30.02 -8.80 -2.12
N LYS A 326 -29.44 -9.15 -0.97
CA LYS A 326 -29.97 -8.90 0.38
C LYS A 326 -28.82 -8.74 1.37
N GLY A 327 -28.89 -7.70 2.20
CA GLY A 327 -27.95 -7.47 3.29
C GLY A 327 -28.52 -6.46 4.30
N THR A 328 -27.67 -6.04 5.24
CA THR A 328 -27.97 -4.94 6.17
C THR A 328 -26.99 -3.78 5.99
N PHE A 329 -27.52 -2.59 5.77
CA PHE A 329 -26.75 -1.35 5.72
C PHE A 329 -26.88 -0.62 7.05
N TYR A 330 -25.76 -0.33 7.71
CA TYR A 330 -25.71 0.36 9.00
C TYR A 330 -25.17 1.79 8.82
N CYS A 331 -25.95 2.80 9.17
CA CYS A 331 -25.60 4.21 8.88
C CYS A 331 -26.07 5.19 9.95
N PRO A 332 -25.60 6.46 9.94
CA PRO A 332 -26.15 7.51 10.80
C PRO A 332 -27.66 7.69 10.61
N LYS A 333 -28.38 8.04 11.69
CA LYS A 333 -29.82 8.33 11.64
C LYS A 333 -30.18 9.59 10.83
N SER A 334 -29.18 10.45 10.65
CA SER A 334 -29.15 11.68 9.86
C SER A 334 -28.96 11.43 8.35
N MET A 335 -28.55 10.22 7.95
CA MET A 335 -28.14 9.94 6.57
C MET A 335 -29.29 10.04 5.57
N TYR A 336 -29.02 10.62 4.39
CA TYR A 336 -29.97 10.58 3.28
C TYR A 336 -30.03 9.16 2.66
N ILE A 337 -31.21 8.53 2.73
CA ILE A 337 -31.44 7.18 2.24
C ILE A 337 -31.79 7.21 0.74
N GLU A 338 -30.82 6.81 -0.08
CA GLU A 338 -30.95 6.62 -1.52
C GLU A 338 -30.47 5.20 -1.88
N PHE A 339 -31.09 4.57 -2.89
CA PHE A 339 -30.79 3.20 -3.31
C PHE A 339 -30.25 3.18 -4.74
N GLY A 340 -29.29 2.28 -5.00
CA GLY A 340 -28.65 2.10 -6.30
C GLY A 340 -27.19 1.65 -6.16
N VAL A 341 -26.53 1.37 -7.29
CA VAL A 341 -25.13 0.89 -7.32
C VAL A 341 -24.09 1.90 -6.77
N ASP A 342 -24.47 3.19 -6.73
CA ASP A 342 -23.66 4.29 -6.20
C ASP A 342 -23.95 4.60 -4.71
N TYR A 343 -24.96 3.92 -4.12
CA TYR A 343 -25.62 4.29 -2.86
C TYR A 343 -25.86 3.06 -1.96
N ILE A 344 -27.03 2.93 -1.32
CA ILE A 344 -27.40 1.69 -0.61
C ILE A 344 -27.80 0.62 -1.63
N PRO A 345 -27.34 -0.64 -1.54
CA PRO A 345 -27.71 -1.66 -2.51
C PRO A 345 -29.22 -1.96 -2.49
N GLU A 346 -29.83 -2.18 -3.65
CA GLU A 346 -31.26 -2.45 -3.74
C GLU A 346 -31.66 -3.71 -2.95
N GLY A 347 -32.82 -3.66 -2.28
CA GLY A 347 -33.34 -4.78 -1.47
C GLY A 347 -32.70 -4.94 -0.09
N TRP A 348 -31.72 -4.11 0.29
CA TRP A 348 -31.08 -4.18 1.61
C TRP A 348 -31.92 -3.54 2.73
N THR A 349 -31.74 -4.04 3.95
CA THR A 349 -32.37 -3.49 5.16
C THR A 349 -31.50 -2.39 5.75
N VAL A 350 -32.00 -1.16 5.84
CA VAL A 350 -31.32 -0.07 6.56
C VAL A 350 -31.53 -0.22 8.07
N LYS A 351 -30.46 -0.04 8.85
CA LYS A 351 -30.49 0.12 10.30
C LYS A 351 -29.66 1.33 10.70
N TYR A 352 -30.08 2.03 11.74
CA TYR A 352 -29.37 3.20 12.23
C TYR A 352 -28.37 2.82 13.32
N ILE A 353 -27.15 3.36 13.23
CA ILE A 353 -26.18 3.35 14.33
C ILE A 353 -26.54 4.47 15.31
N ASP A 354 -26.41 4.19 16.61
CA ASP A 354 -26.61 5.19 17.65
C ASP A 354 -25.29 5.95 17.87
N MET A 355 -25.18 7.17 17.31
CA MET A 355 -23.96 7.98 17.37
C MET A 355 -23.76 8.72 18.70
N SER A 356 -24.47 8.34 19.78
CA SER A 356 -24.35 8.96 21.11
C SER A 356 -22.99 8.80 21.80
N THR A 357 -22.00 8.17 21.15
CA THR A 357 -20.64 7.94 21.66
C THR A 357 -19.50 8.49 20.78
N ALA A 358 -19.80 9.25 19.71
CA ALA A 358 -18.78 9.76 18.79
C ALA A 358 -18.99 11.22 18.36
N VAL A 359 -18.60 12.17 19.21
CA VAL A 359 -18.29 13.56 18.79
C VAL A 359 -16.89 13.90 19.29
N ALA A 360 -15.91 13.88 18.38
CA ALA A 360 -14.59 14.41 18.67
C ALA A 360 -14.69 15.94 18.80
N GLU A 361 -14.24 16.49 19.93
CA GLU A 361 -14.23 17.95 20.11
C GLU A 361 -13.27 18.60 19.11
N TYR A 362 -13.78 19.54 18.32
CA TYR A 362 -12.95 20.36 17.43
C TYR A 362 -12.15 21.36 18.28
N VAL A 363 -10.92 20.98 18.68
CA VAL A 363 -10.05 21.79 19.54
C VAL A 363 -9.53 23.00 18.78
N SER A 364 -10.23 24.13 18.94
CA SER A 364 -9.65 25.46 18.73
C SER A 364 -9.18 26.03 20.08
N ASP A 365 -8.20 26.94 20.02
CA ASP A 365 -7.32 27.28 21.13
C ASP A 365 -7.98 28.15 22.24
N ALA A 366 -7.29 28.28 23.37
CA ALA A 366 -7.55 29.16 24.52
C ALA A 366 -8.73 28.80 25.46
N SER A 367 -8.40 27.96 26.45
CA SER A 367 -8.87 27.94 27.86
C SER A 367 -10.35 27.88 28.25
N PHE A 368 -11.31 28.22 27.39
CA PHE A 368 -12.74 28.28 27.72
C PHE A 368 -13.57 27.38 26.80
N LYS A 369 -14.24 26.36 27.38
CA LYS A 369 -15.16 25.47 26.65
C LYS A 369 -16.58 25.63 27.16
N ALA A 370 -17.56 25.52 26.27
CA ALA A 370 -18.98 25.44 26.61
C ALA A 370 -19.74 24.51 25.65
N TRP A 371 -20.69 23.74 26.17
CA TRP A 371 -21.51 22.79 25.41
C TRP A 371 -22.94 22.68 25.97
N GLY A 372 -23.84 22.12 25.17
CA GLY A 372 -25.25 21.92 25.52
C GLY A 372 -25.57 20.45 25.78
N ALA A 373 -26.31 20.18 26.86
CA ALA A 373 -26.95 18.88 27.12
C ALA A 373 -28.15 19.08 28.04
N ASP A 374 -29.21 18.27 27.89
CA ASP A 374 -30.37 18.23 28.82
C ASP A 374 -30.99 19.60 29.18
N GLY A 375 -31.09 20.52 28.21
CA GLY A 375 -31.60 21.88 28.43
C GLY A 375 -30.69 22.80 29.25
N LYS A 376 -29.39 22.44 29.40
CA LYS A 376 -28.39 23.18 30.17
C LYS A 376 -27.14 23.46 29.34
N ILE A 377 -26.65 24.69 29.45
CA ILE A 377 -25.31 25.04 28.98
C ILE A 377 -24.34 24.75 30.11
N THR A 378 -23.36 23.87 29.86
CA THR A 378 -22.26 23.59 30.79
C THR A 378 -20.99 24.20 30.24
N TYR A 379 -20.16 24.77 31.11
CA TYR A 379 -18.89 25.39 30.72
C TYR A 379 -17.77 25.12 31.73
N ILE A 380 -16.52 25.19 31.27
CA ILE A 380 -15.30 25.05 32.09
C ILE A 380 -14.23 26.08 31.69
N GLY A 381 -13.34 26.39 32.64
CA GLY A 381 -12.15 27.23 32.42
C GLY A 381 -12.41 28.74 32.38
N ALA A 382 -13.59 29.19 32.84
CA ALA A 382 -13.97 30.59 32.77
C ALA A 382 -13.29 31.46 33.86
N THR A 383 -12.17 32.10 33.52
CA THR A 383 -11.50 33.08 34.39
C THR A 383 -12.19 34.44 34.47
N MET A 384 -13.21 34.67 33.61
CA MET A 384 -14.08 35.86 33.60
C MET A 384 -15.56 35.46 33.70
N PRO A 385 -16.47 36.37 34.09
CA PRO A 385 -17.91 36.09 34.16
C PRO A 385 -18.47 35.63 32.81
N VAL A 386 -19.16 34.50 32.82
CA VAL A 386 -19.77 33.90 31.62
C VAL A 386 -21.11 34.56 31.34
N ARG A 387 -21.34 34.96 30.09
CA ARG A 387 -22.58 35.58 29.62
C ARG A 387 -23.18 34.76 28.49
N ILE A 388 -24.39 34.26 28.72
CA ILE A 388 -25.17 33.49 27.74
C ILE A 388 -26.15 34.45 27.07
N TYR A 389 -26.09 34.53 25.75
CA TYR A 389 -27.00 35.31 24.90
C TYR A 389 -27.81 34.40 24.00
N ASP A 390 -29.04 34.78 23.67
CA ASP A 390 -29.80 34.14 22.59
C ASP A 390 -29.29 34.58 21.19
N LEU A 391 -29.79 33.94 20.13
CA LEU A 391 -29.53 34.31 18.73
C LEU A 391 -29.90 35.77 18.40
N GLY A 392 -30.82 36.39 19.15
CA GLY A 392 -31.19 37.80 19.03
C GLY A 392 -30.20 38.76 19.71
N GLY A 393 -29.14 38.24 20.34
CA GLY A 393 -28.14 39.03 21.07
C GLY A 393 -28.60 39.52 22.44
N LYS A 394 -29.75 39.08 22.94
CA LYS A 394 -30.26 39.44 24.27
C LYS A 394 -29.63 38.56 25.34
N LEU A 395 -29.22 39.16 26.45
CA LEU A 395 -28.63 38.45 27.58
C LEU A 395 -29.68 37.57 28.28
N VAL A 396 -29.42 36.26 28.33
CA VAL A 396 -30.26 35.24 28.98
C VAL A 396 -29.78 34.97 30.41
N LYS A 397 -28.45 34.93 30.63
CA LYS A 397 -27.85 34.72 31.95
C LYS A 397 -26.44 35.30 32.04
N GLU A 398 -26.06 35.80 33.21
CA GLU A 398 -24.67 36.02 33.61
C GLU A 398 -24.33 35.16 34.84
N VAL A 399 -23.13 34.57 34.86
CA VAL A 399 -22.67 33.62 35.87
C VAL A 399 -21.22 33.92 36.26
N LYS A 400 -20.85 33.69 37.52
CA LYS A 400 -19.51 33.94 38.07
C LYS A 400 -18.94 32.66 38.68
N GLY A 401 -17.73 32.27 38.28
CA GLY A 401 -17.05 31.06 38.72
C GLY A 401 -16.61 30.17 37.55
N GLU A 402 -15.56 29.38 37.77
CA GLU A 402 -14.72 28.74 36.74
C GLU A 402 -15.42 27.63 35.96
N THR A 403 -16.33 26.90 36.63
CA THR A 403 -17.12 25.78 36.07
C THR A 403 -18.53 25.83 36.63
N GLN A 404 -19.57 25.90 35.77
CA GLN A 404 -20.97 25.73 36.16
C GLN A 404 -21.79 25.09 35.03
N SER A 405 -22.96 24.54 35.39
CA SER A 405 -24.00 24.10 34.46
C SER A 405 -25.27 24.91 34.68
N VAL A 406 -25.87 25.42 33.60
CA VAL A 406 -26.83 26.53 33.61
C VAL A 406 -28.05 26.19 32.78
N SER A 407 -29.20 25.98 33.43
CA SER A 407 -30.48 25.87 32.72
C SER A 407 -30.84 27.16 32.00
N VAL A 408 -31.22 27.03 30.73
CA VAL A 408 -31.71 28.11 29.86
C VAL A 408 -33.21 27.87 29.55
N PRO A 409 -33.99 28.89 29.17
CA PRO A 409 -35.45 28.78 29.21
C PRO A 409 -36.07 27.99 28.04
N GLN A 410 -35.36 27.79 26.93
CA GLN A 410 -35.85 27.11 25.71
C GLN A 410 -34.71 26.36 24.99
N HIS A 411 -35.06 25.36 24.19
CA HIS A 411 -34.14 24.75 23.20
C HIS A 411 -33.81 25.74 22.06
N GLY A 412 -32.71 25.51 21.37
CA GLY A 412 -32.18 26.34 20.30
C GLY A 412 -30.78 26.90 20.61
N THR A 413 -30.27 27.71 19.68
CA THR A 413 -28.86 28.13 19.70
C THR A 413 -28.60 29.35 20.58
N TYR A 414 -27.51 29.29 21.34
CA TYR A 414 -27.02 30.35 22.23
C TYR A 414 -25.57 30.73 21.91
N VAL A 415 -25.21 31.97 22.25
CA VAL A 415 -23.82 32.45 22.21
C VAL A 415 -23.31 32.64 23.63
N VAL A 416 -22.33 31.82 24.02
CA VAL A 416 -21.74 31.80 25.36
C VAL A 416 -20.41 32.54 25.32
N LYS A 417 -20.29 33.64 26.07
CA LYS A 417 -19.10 34.50 26.05
C LYS A 417 -18.39 34.52 27.40
N SER A 418 -17.05 34.51 27.36
CA SER A 418 -16.20 34.78 28.52
C SER A 418 -15.04 35.67 28.08
N GLY A 419 -14.96 36.89 28.63
CA GLY A 419 -14.05 37.92 28.14
C GLY A 419 -14.27 38.23 26.65
N THR A 420 -13.23 38.04 25.84
CA THR A 420 -13.26 38.19 24.37
C THR A 420 -13.64 36.89 23.64
N VAL A 421 -13.63 35.74 24.31
CA VAL A 421 -13.94 34.43 23.70
C VAL A 421 -15.45 34.23 23.61
N SER A 422 -15.93 33.66 22.51
CA SER A 422 -17.34 33.30 22.33
C SER A 422 -17.50 31.94 21.67
N VAL A 423 -18.20 31.02 22.34
CA VAL A 423 -18.57 29.70 21.84
C VAL A 423 -20.04 29.72 21.44
N LYS A 424 -20.37 29.16 20.27
CA LYS A 424 -21.76 28.94 19.84
C LYS A 424 -22.20 27.56 20.35
N VAL A 425 -23.29 27.50 21.10
CA VAL A 425 -23.80 26.28 21.73
C VAL A 425 -25.22 26.00 21.21
N GLU A 426 -25.43 24.80 20.66
CA GLU A 426 -26.74 24.25 20.31
C GLU A 426 -27.33 23.51 21.53
N LEU A 427 -28.66 23.49 21.68
CA LEU A 427 -29.35 22.89 22.83
C LEU A 427 -30.72 22.31 22.50
#